data_AF-A0A9Q0YJR2-F1
#
_entry.id   AF-A0A9Q0YJR2-F1
#
_cell.length_a   1.000
_cell.length_b   1.000
_cell.length_c   1.000
_cell.angle_alpha   90.00
_cell.angle_beta   90.00
_cell.angle_gamma   90.00
#
_symmetry.space_group_name_H-M   'P 1'
#
loop_
_entity.id
_entity.type
_entity.pdbx_description
1 polymer ?
#
loop_
_entity_poly.entity_id
_entity_poly.type
_entity_poly.pdbx_seq_one_letter_code
_entity_poly.pdbx_strand_id
1 'polypeptide(L)'
;MDYMSHGEIARVLGMDFVRYKVGFETHEPPSLHTKTLRRVGDEVEERHALALHWMVQQLQYDPVVHGRKAVHATFDAIFKDGAYSWGRIVMVYVFAARLAKYCRNRGRDKIVVEDLGRYAGDYVACHLKHWIEEQGGWQDHFCETFRTQPRTSNFYIAITTVIALCLACIIALRHM
;
A
#
# COMPACT_ATOMS: atom_id res chain seq x y z
N MET A 1 3.39 11.44 27.17
CA MET A 1 2.67 11.01 25.96
C MET A 1 3.58 10.03 25.27
N ASP A 2 3.17 8.76 25.17
CA ASP A 2 3.94 7.78 24.41
C ASP A 2 3.93 8.21 22.94
N TYR A 3 5.10 8.51 22.40
CA TYR A 3 5.24 8.73 20.96
C TYR A 3 5.10 7.36 20.29
N MET A 4 4.04 7.21 19.49
CA MET A 4 3.81 6.01 18.71
C MET A 4 5.05 5.69 17.85
N SER A 5 5.53 4.46 17.91
CA SER A 5 6.68 4.03 17.12
C SER A 5 6.36 4.05 15.62
N HIS A 6 7.38 4.17 14.76
CA HIS A 6 7.19 4.18 13.31
C HIS A 6 6.49 2.91 12.78
N GLY A 7 6.69 1.77 13.44
CA GLY A 7 6.01 0.52 13.11
C GLY A 7 4.53 0.52 13.50
N GLU A 8 4.16 1.12 14.64
CA GLU A 8 2.75 1.29 15.01
C GLU A 8 2.05 2.26 14.07
N ILE A 9 2.70 3.37 13.69
CA ILE A 9 2.17 4.31 12.68
C ILE A 9 1.93 3.59 11.35
N ALA A 10 2.86 2.74 10.90
CA ALA A 10 2.68 1.95 9.68
C ALA A 10 1.44 1.05 9.74
N ARG A 11 1.18 0.42 10.89
CA ARG A 11 -0.03 -0.40 11.10
C ARG A 11 -1.31 0.43 11.06
N VAL A 12 -1.32 1.57 11.74
CA VAL A 12 -2.45 2.50 11.74
C VAL A 12 -2.74 2.99 10.32
N LEU A 13 -1.70 3.36 9.55
CA LEU A 13 -1.83 3.78 8.16
C LEU A 13 -2.44 2.69 7.26
N GLY A 14 -2.04 1.43 7.45
CA GLY A 14 -2.61 0.31 6.71
C GLY A 14 -4.12 0.14 6.96
N MET A 15 -4.53 0.17 8.22
CA MET A 15 -5.95 0.05 8.59
C MET A 15 -6.77 1.24 8.10
N ASP A 16 -6.29 2.46 8.36
CA ASP A 16 -6.95 3.71 7.97
C ASP A 16 -7.18 3.77 6.46
N PHE A 17 -6.12 3.58 5.68
CA PHE A 17 -6.19 3.78 4.24
C PHE A 17 -7.07 2.72 3.57
N VAL A 18 -6.96 1.45 3.96
CA VAL A 18 -7.79 0.38 3.39
C VAL A 18 -9.27 0.60 3.71
N ARG A 19 -9.62 0.93 4.96
CA ARG A 19 -11.01 1.25 5.37
C ARG A 19 -11.57 2.47 4.65
N TYR A 20 -10.78 3.52 4.51
CA TYR A 20 -11.12 4.72 3.75
C TYR A 20 -11.47 4.36 2.30
N LYS A 21 -10.61 3.60 1.62
CA LYS A 21 -10.77 3.26 0.19
C LYS A 21 -11.92 2.32 -0.11
N VAL A 22 -12.29 1.45 0.83
CA VAL A 22 -13.50 0.63 0.67
C VAL A 22 -14.76 1.40 1.04
N GLY A 23 -14.67 2.52 1.77
CA GLY A 23 -15.82 3.28 2.25
C GLY A 23 -16.44 2.72 3.54
N PHE A 24 -15.63 2.22 4.47
CA PHE A 24 -16.08 1.85 5.82
C PHE A 24 -15.97 2.98 6.83
N GLU A 25 -15.00 3.89 6.67
CA GLU A 25 -14.81 5.03 7.55
C GLU A 25 -14.61 6.29 6.70
N THR A 26 -15.65 7.12 6.58
CA THR A 26 -15.61 8.43 5.89
C THR A 26 -15.33 9.58 6.86
N HIS A 27 -14.73 9.28 8.01
CA HIS A 27 -14.34 10.28 9.00
C HIS A 27 -13.08 11.04 8.57
N GLU A 28 -12.91 12.23 9.15
CA GLU A 28 -11.72 13.06 8.98
C GLU A 28 -10.46 12.23 9.31
N PRO A 29 -9.37 12.33 8.52
CA PRO A 29 -8.16 11.58 8.78
C PRO A 29 -7.60 11.90 10.18
N PRO A 30 -7.29 10.88 11.00
CA PRO A 30 -6.94 11.08 12.41
C PRO A 30 -5.58 11.76 12.64
N SER A 31 -4.78 11.95 11.58
CA SER A 31 -3.42 12.50 11.67
C SER A 31 -2.94 13.09 10.34
N LEU A 32 -1.80 13.79 10.38
CA LEU A 32 -1.20 14.35 9.15
C LEU A 32 -0.71 13.26 8.19
N HIS A 33 -0.13 12.18 8.71
CA HIS A 33 0.35 11.07 7.88
C HIS A 33 -0.80 10.26 7.25
N THR A 34 -1.93 10.07 7.94
CA THR A 34 -3.12 9.47 7.33
C THR A 34 -3.70 10.37 6.24
N LYS A 35 -3.84 11.68 6.51
CA LYS A 35 -4.26 12.67 5.51
C LYS A 35 -3.36 12.66 4.28
N THR A 36 -2.04 12.62 4.51
CA THR A 36 -1.04 12.58 3.44
C THR A 36 -1.14 11.29 2.65
N LEU A 37 -1.21 10.12 3.30
CA LEU A 37 -1.32 8.84 2.61
C LEU A 37 -2.61 8.74 1.79
N ARG A 38 -3.76 9.16 2.35
CA ARG A 38 -5.05 9.20 1.63
C ARG A 38 -4.95 10.00 0.33
N ARG A 39 -4.52 11.27 0.44
CA ARG A 39 -4.30 12.12 -0.73
C ARG A 39 -3.29 11.49 -1.70
N VAL A 40 -2.18 10.97 -1.17
CA VAL A 40 -1.09 10.54 -2.01
C VAL A 40 -1.44 9.29 -2.82
N GLY A 41 -2.10 8.34 -2.16
CA GLY A 41 -2.62 7.12 -2.73
C GLY A 41 -3.76 7.37 -3.71
N ASP A 42 -4.64 8.35 -3.47
CA ASP A 42 -5.72 8.71 -4.40
C ASP A 42 -5.16 9.17 -5.75
N GLU A 43 -4.16 10.06 -5.75
CA GLU A 43 -3.51 10.54 -6.99
C GLU A 43 -2.76 9.40 -7.73
N VAL A 44 -2.19 8.42 -7.00
CA VAL A 44 -1.55 7.24 -7.60
C VAL A 44 -2.60 6.32 -8.23
N GLU A 45 -3.71 6.07 -7.52
CA GLU A 45 -4.78 5.24 -8.04
C GLU A 45 -5.43 5.87 -9.27
N GLU A 46 -5.69 7.18 -9.26
CA GLU A 46 -6.26 7.89 -10.40
C GLU A 46 -5.36 7.78 -11.64
N ARG A 47 -4.05 8.03 -11.49
CA ARG A 47 -3.12 7.98 -12.61
C ARG A 47 -2.89 6.56 -13.15
N HIS A 48 -2.94 5.55 -12.30
CA HIS A 48 -2.61 4.16 -12.66
C HIS A 48 -3.82 3.21 -12.55
N ALA A 49 -5.04 3.75 -12.64
CA ALA A 49 -6.29 3.03 -12.39
C ALA A 49 -6.43 1.75 -13.21
N LEU A 50 -6.09 1.81 -14.50
CA LEU A 50 -6.15 0.66 -15.42
C LEU A 50 -5.15 -0.42 -15.00
N ALA A 51 -3.88 -0.07 -14.81
CA ALA A 51 -2.84 -1.03 -14.44
C ALA A 51 -3.15 -1.71 -13.10
N LEU A 52 -3.55 -0.94 -12.09
CA LEU A 52 -3.92 -1.45 -10.77
C LEU A 52 -5.15 -2.36 -10.84
N HIS A 53 -6.15 -2.01 -11.65
CA HIS A 53 -7.30 -2.87 -11.90
C HIS A 53 -6.89 -4.21 -12.49
N TRP A 54 -6.03 -4.17 -13.52
CA TRP A 54 -5.52 -5.36 -14.19
C TRP A 54 -4.73 -6.24 -13.23
N MET A 55 -3.80 -5.69 -12.44
CA MET A 55 -3.02 -6.45 -11.45
C MET A 55 -3.91 -7.23 -10.49
N VAL A 56 -4.92 -6.58 -9.92
CA VAL A 56 -5.85 -7.22 -8.98
C VAL A 56 -6.74 -8.27 -9.65
N GLN A 57 -7.12 -8.06 -10.91
CA GLN A 57 -7.80 -9.08 -11.70
C GLN A 57 -6.92 -10.30 -11.96
N GLN A 58 -5.66 -10.06 -12.34
CA GLN A 58 -4.69 -11.12 -12.63
C GLN A 58 -4.32 -11.91 -11.37
N LEU A 59 -4.24 -11.28 -10.20
CA LEU A 59 -3.92 -11.98 -8.95
C LEU A 59 -4.92 -13.10 -8.60
N GLN A 60 -6.15 -13.07 -9.14
CA GLN A 60 -7.20 -14.07 -8.85
C GLN A 60 -7.35 -14.35 -7.35
N TYR A 61 -7.23 -13.30 -6.56
CA TYR A 61 -7.08 -13.40 -5.12
C TYR A 61 -8.22 -14.19 -4.47
N ASP A 62 -7.84 -15.20 -3.69
CA ASP A 62 -8.70 -15.97 -2.82
C ASP A 62 -8.20 -15.84 -1.37
N PRO A 63 -8.94 -15.15 -0.48
CA PRO A 63 -8.52 -14.92 0.90
C PRO A 63 -8.43 -16.21 1.71
N VAL A 64 -9.17 -17.26 1.35
CA VAL A 64 -9.27 -18.51 2.12
C VAL A 64 -8.10 -19.44 1.81
N VAL A 65 -7.75 -19.58 0.53
CA VAL A 65 -6.78 -20.60 0.10
C VAL A 65 -5.34 -20.06 0.10
N HIS A 66 -5.09 -18.95 -0.61
CA HIS A 66 -3.72 -18.45 -0.87
C HIS A 66 -3.54 -16.97 -0.56
N GLY A 67 -4.52 -16.32 0.07
CA GLY A 67 -4.60 -14.87 0.15
C GLY A 67 -3.36 -14.21 0.75
N ARG A 68 -2.95 -14.65 1.95
CA ARG A 68 -1.77 -14.08 2.63
C ARG A 68 -0.49 -14.24 1.80
N LYS A 69 -0.24 -15.46 1.30
CA LYS A 69 0.98 -15.77 0.53
C LYS A 69 1.05 -14.95 -0.76
N ALA A 70 -0.06 -14.84 -1.49
CA ALA A 70 -0.15 -14.09 -2.73
C ALA A 70 0.07 -12.58 -2.52
N VAL A 71 -0.48 -12.02 -1.43
CA VAL A 71 -0.30 -10.62 -1.06
C VAL A 71 1.15 -10.33 -0.65
N HIS A 72 1.73 -11.15 0.23
CA HIS A 72 3.13 -10.99 0.65
C HIS A 72 4.10 -11.13 -0.53
N ALA A 73 3.90 -12.13 -1.40
CA ALA A 73 4.72 -12.28 -2.61
C ALA A 73 4.66 -11.05 -3.52
N THR A 74 3.47 -10.41 -3.63
CA THR A 74 3.33 -9.17 -4.38
C THR A 74 4.06 -8.01 -3.69
N PHE A 75 4.01 -7.91 -2.36
CA PHE A 75 4.77 -6.90 -1.63
C PHE A 75 6.28 -7.11 -1.76
N ASP A 76 6.77 -8.34 -1.69
CA ASP A 76 8.18 -8.66 -1.93
C ASP A 76 8.62 -8.26 -3.34
N ALA A 77 7.74 -8.42 -4.33
CA ALA A 77 8.01 -7.97 -5.70
C ALA A 77 8.21 -6.45 -5.82
N ILE A 78 7.54 -5.64 -4.99
CA ILE A 78 7.70 -4.17 -4.97
C ILE A 78 9.15 -3.77 -4.66
N PHE A 79 9.85 -4.57 -3.84
CA PHE A 79 11.19 -4.26 -3.34
C PHE A 79 12.26 -5.24 -3.86
N LYS A 80 11.94 -6.07 -4.87
CA LYS A 80 12.80 -7.15 -5.36
C LYS A 80 14.16 -6.68 -5.90
N ASP A 81 14.24 -5.46 -6.39
CA ASP A 81 15.47 -4.82 -6.89
C ASP A 81 16.29 -4.14 -5.78
N GLY A 82 15.90 -4.27 -4.51
CA GLY A 82 16.59 -3.73 -3.35
C GLY A 82 16.39 -2.23 -3.11
N ALA A 83 15.56 -1.54 -3.92
CA ALA A 83 15.32 -0.12 -3.77
C ALA A 83 14.15 0.20 -2.83
N TYR A 84 14.38 1.08 -1.85
CA TYR A 84 13.38 1.59 -0.92
C TYR A 84 13.03 3.04 -1.23
N SER A 85 11.75 3.38 -1.22
CA SER A 85 11.29 4.76 -1.38
C SER A 85 9.89 4.94 -0.81
N TRP A 86 9.55 6.19 -0.47
CA TRP A 86 8.21 6.52 0.00
C TRP A 86 7.13 6.19 -1.04
N GLY A 87 7.42 6.33 -2.33
CA GLY A 87 6.49 5.93 -3.40
C GLY A 87 6.21 4.42 -3.42
N ARG A 88 7.22 3.60 -3.15
CA ARG A 88 7.07 2.13 -3.05
C ARG A 88 6.26 1.73 -1.82
N ILE A 89 6.51 2.39 -0.69
CA ILE A 89 5.72 2.20 0.54
C ILE A 89 4.25 2.59 0.30
N VAL A 90 4.00 3.71 -0.39
CA VAL A 90 2.63 4.09 -0.81
C VAL A 90 2.00 2.99 -1.67
N MET A 91 2.75 2.38 -2.60
CA MET A 91 2.24 1.31 -3.45
C MET A 91 1.80 0.06 -2.67
N VAL A 92 2.45 -0.27 -1.56
CA VAL A 92 2.00 -1.37 -0.67
C VAL A 92 0.56 -1.11 -0.20
N TYR A 93 0.29 0.09 0.32
CA TYR A 93 -1.04 0.46 0.80
C TYR A 93 -2.06 0.60 -0.32
N VAL A 94 -1.69 1.22 -1.44
CA VAL A 94 -2.55 1.37 -2.64
C VAL A 94 -2.97 0.01 -3.17
N PHE A 95 -2.03 -0.95 -3.28
CA PHE A 95 -2.35 -2.29 -3.76
C PHE A 95 -3.29 -3.02 -2.81
N ALA A 96 -3.02 -2.99 -1.50
CA ALA A 96 -3.88 -3.62 -0.49
C ALA A 96 -5.31 -3.06 -0.51
N ALA A 97 -5.45 -1.73 -0.61
CA ALA A 97 -6.75 -1.07 -0.69
C ALA A 97 -7.51 -1.42 -1.98
N ARG A 98 -6.81 -1.48 -3.12
CA ARG A 98 -7.40 -1.89 -4.39
C ARG A 98 -7.90 -3.32 -4.35
N LEU A 99 -7.11 -4.21 -3.74
CA LEU A 99 -7.46 -5.61 -3.54
C LEU A 99 -8.67 -5.77 -2.61
N ALA A 100 -8.74 -4.97 -1.54
CA ALA A 100 -9.88 -4.95 -0.61
C ALA A 100 -11.17 -4.50 -1.31
N LYS A 101 -11.09 -3.42 -2.11
CA LYS A 101 -12.21 -2.92 -2.91
C LYS A 101 -12.70 -3.96 -3.93
N TYR A 102 -11.78 -4.67 -4.57
CA TYR A 102 -12.11 -5.75 -5.50
C TYR A 102 -12.79 -6.94 -4.82
N CYS A 103 -12.34 -7.32 -3.63
CA CYS A 103 -12.99 -8.37 -2.82
C CYS A 103 -14.40 -7.95 -2.40
N ARG A 104 -14.57 -6.71 -1.92
CA ARG A 104 -15.86 -6.15 -1.52
C ARG A 104 -16.86 -6.17 -2.68
N ASN A 105 -16.45 -5.78 -3.88
CA ASN A 105 -17.29 -5.79 -5.07
C ASN A 105 -17.77 -7.19 -5.48
N ARG A 106 -17.16 -8.25 -4.93
CA ARG A 106 -17.55 -9.66 -5.12
C ARG A 106 -18.30 -10.25 -3.94
N GLY A 107 -18.83 -9.41 -3.06
CA GLY A 107 -19.59 -9.82 -1.89
C GLY A 107 -18.73 -10.38 -0.75
N ARG A 108 -17.40 -10.22 -0.80
CA ARG A 108 -16.51 -10.61 0.31
C ARG A 108 -16.45 -9.50 1.34
N ASP A 109 -16.43 -9.90 2.60
CA ASP A 109 -16.88 -9.12 3.75
C ASP A 109 -15.81 -8.25 4.43
N LYS A 110 -16.17 -7.73 5.61
CA LYS A 110 -15.35 -6.88 6.48
C LYS A 110 -14.03 -7.56 6.91
N ILE A 111 -13.98 -8.88 7.03
CA ILE A 111 -12.80 -9.61 7.51
C ILE A 111 -11.64 -9.46 6.52
N VAL A 112 -11.93 -9.55 5.22
CA VAL A 112 -10.92 -9.39 4.17
C VAL A 112 -10.32 -7.98 4.16
N VAL A 113 -11.12 -6.96 4.44
CA VAL A 113 -10.68 -5.56 4.51
C VAL A 113 -9.71 -5.36 5.67
N GLU A 114 -10.08 -5.87 6.85
CA GLU A 114 -9.22 -5.79 8.05
C GLU A 114 -7.91 -6.55 7.86
N ASP A 115 -7.98 -7.74 7.25
CA ASP A 115 -6.80 -8.55 6.95
C ASP A 115 -5.84 -7.85 5.99
N LEU A 116 -6.35 -7.23 4.92
CA LEU A 116 -5.51 -6.53 3.95
C LEU A 116 -4.87 -5.26 4.53
N GLY A 117 -5.61 -4.51 5.36
CA GLY A 117 -5.06 -3.38 6.12
C GLY A 117 -3.92 -3.83 7.04
N ARG A 118 -4.15 -4.94 7.77
CA ARG A 118 -3.15 -5.52 8.66
C ARG A 118 -1.93 -6.04 7.91
N TYR A 119 -2.11 -6.78 6.80
CA TYR A 119 -1.00 -7.28 5.99
C TYR A 119 -0.13 -6.15 5.46
N ALA A 120 -0.72 -5.07 4.94
CA ALA A 120 0.05 -3.91 4.47
C ALA A 120 0.82 -3.24 5.61
N GLY A 121 0.13 -2.97 6.73
CA GLY A 121 0.71 -2.31 7.89
C GLY A 121 1.83 -3.13 8.54
N ASP A 122 1.62 -4.42 8.74
CA ASP A 122 2.61 -5.34 9.29
C ASP A 122 3.81 -5.50 8.36
N TYR A 123 3.58 -5.57 7.04
CA TYR A 123 4.67 -5.68 6.08
C TYR A 123 5.62 -4.48 6.20
N VAL A 124 5.07 -3.26 6.20
CA VAL A 124 5.85 -2.03 6.34
C VAL A 124 6.50 -1.94 7.72
N ALA A 125 5.77 -2.28 8.79
CA ALA A 125 6.30 -2.25 10.15
C ALA A 125 7.45 -3.24 10.39
N CYS A 126 7.44 -4.40 9.73
CA CYS A 126 8.44 -5.44 9.93
C CYS A 126 9.65 -5.29 8.99
N HIS A 127 9.44 -4.87 7.74
CA HIS A 127 10.51 -4.88 6.73
C HIS A 127 11.08 -3.49 6.44
N LEU A 128 10.30 -2.42 6.68
CA LEU A 128 10.66 -1.06 6.26
C LEU A 128 10.91 -0.12 7.45
N LYS A 129 10.71 -0.58 8.69
CA LYS A 129 10.86 0.26 9.89
C LYS A 129 12.23 0.93 9.98
N HIS A 130 13.31 0.18 9.77
CA HIS A 130 14.67 0.72 9.85
C HIS A 130 14.90 1.82 8.80
N TRP A 131 14.52 1.54 7.55
CA TRP A 131 14.63 2.54 6.49
C TRP A 131 13.79 3.78 6.79
N ILE A 132 12.56 3.61 7.30
CA ILE A 132 11.69 4.73 7.70
C ILE A 132 12.37 5.59 8.78
N GLU A 133 13.00 4.97 9.77
CA GLU A 133 13.76 5.65 10.82
C GLU A 133 14.95 6.43 10.25
N GLU A 134 15.73 5.82 9.36
CA GLU A 134 16.86 6.46 8.68
C GLU A 134 16.45 7.64 7.82
N GLN A 135 15.25 7.61 7.22
CA GLN A 135 14.73 8.72 6.43
C GLN A 135 14.13 9.85 7.27
N GLY A 136 14.07 9.74 8.60
CA GLY A 136 13.44 10.78 9.45
C GLY A 136 11.94 10.59 9.67
N GLY A 137 11.40 9.40 9.38
CA GLY A 137 10.10 8.99 9.86
C GLY A 137 8.87 9.54 9.10
N TRP A 138 7.70 9.21 9.63
CA TRP A 138 6.41 9.54 9.02
C TRP A 138 6.03 11.01 9.15
N GLN A 139 6.29 11.63 10.30
CA GLN A 139 5.86 13.00 10.58
C GLN A 139 6.78 14.01 9.90
N ASP A 140 8.08 13.89 10.12
CA ASP A 140 9.04 14.94 9.73
C ASP A 140 9.46 14.81 8.27
N HIS A 141 9.58 13.58 7.74
CA HIS A 141 10.04 13.39 6.38
C HIS A 141 8.94 12.99 5.39
N PHE A 142 8.12 11.97 5.67
CA PHE A 142 7.08 11.53 4.72
C PHE A 142 6.07 12.65 4.44
N CYS A 143 5.50 13.26 5.47
CA CYS A 143 4.53 14.35 5.28
C CYS A 143 5.15 15.55 4.57
N GLU A 144 6.38 15.93 4.92
CA GLU A 144 7.06 17.08 4.33
C GLU A 144 7.43 16.84 2.86
N THR A 145 7.96 15.66 2.53
CA THR A 145 8.29 15.24 1.17
C THR A 145 7.09 15.41 0.25
N PHE A 146 5.92 14.94 0.67
CA PHE A 146 4.69 15.02 -0.12
C PHE A 146 3.98 16.37 -0.03
N ARG A 147 4.37 17.27 0.88
CA ARG A 147 3.85 18.63 1.00
C ARG A 147 4.56 19.60 0.05
N THR A 148 5.88 19.52 -0.03
CA THR A 148 6.71 20.56 -0.66
C THR A 148 7.17 20.24 -2.07
N GLN A 149 7.31 18.95 -2.41
CA GLN A 149 7.84 18.58 -3.73
C GLN A 149 6.69 18.36 -4.71
N PRO A 150 6.64 19.09 -5.85
CA PRO A 150 5.78 18.67 -6.94
C PRO A 150 6.17 17.25 -7.32
N ARG A 151 5.19 16.37 -7.53
CA ARG A 151 5.49 14.97 -7.85
C ARG A 151 6.29 14.91 -9.14
N THR A 152 7.58 14.66 -9.01
CA THR A 152 8.52 14.67 -10.12
C THR A 152 8.32 13.43 -11.00
N SER A 153 8.88 13.48 -12.21
CA SER A 153 8.95 12.30 -13.09
C SER A 153 9.51 11.08 -12.35
N ASN A 154 10.50 11.26 -11.46
CA ASN A 154 11.12 10.18 -10.71
C ASN A 154 10.16 9.45 -9.76
N PHE A 155 9.24 10.18 -9.12
CA PHE A 155 8.19 9.55 -8.30
C PHE A 155 7.33 8.62 -9.15
N TYR A 156 6.85 9.09 -10.29
CA TYR A 156 5.99 8.28 -11.16
C TYR A 156 6.75 7.17 -11.89
N ILE A 157 8.03 7.37 -12.20
CA ILE A 157 8.92 6.31 -12.70
C ILE A 157 9.03 5.21 -11.64
N ALA A 158 9.21 5.54 -10.36
CA ALA A 158 9.23 4.53 -9.31
C ALA A 158 7.90 3.76 -9.21
N ILE A 159 6.76 4.44 -9.40
CA ILE A 159 5.45 3.76 -9.43
C ILE A 159 5.33 2.83 -10.65
N THR A 160 5.72 3.27 -11.84
CA THR A 160 5.65 2.44 -13.06
C THR A 160 6.59 1.24 -12.99
N THR A 161 7.80 1.39 -12.42
CA THR A 161 8.70 0.24 -12.21
C THR A 161 8.09 -0.77 -11.26
N VAL A 162 7.45 -0.32 -10.18
CA VAL A 162 6.77 -1.20 -9.22
C VAL A 162 5.63 -1.96 -9.89
N ILE A 163 4.81 -1.29 -10.70
CA ILE A 163 3.73 -1.93 -11.43
C ILE A 163 4.27 -3.04 -12.34
N ALA A 164 5.36 -2.78 -13.07
CA ALA A 164 5.98 -3.78 -13.93
C ALA A 164 6.50 -4.99 -13.14
N LEU A 165 7.19 -4.76 -12.01
CA LEU A 165 7.68 -5.83 -11.13
C LEU A 165 6.54 -6.68 -10.56
N CYS A 166 5.48 -6.04 -10.09
CA CYS A 166 4.32 -6.74 -9.55
C CYS A 166 3.60 -7.55 -10.64
N LEU A 167 3.43 -7.00 -11.84
CA LEU A 167 2.82 -7.75 -12.96
C LEU A 167 3.64 -8.99 -13.32
N ALA A 168 4.97 -8.87 -13.40
CA ALA A 168 5.83 -10.02 -13.66
C ALA A 168 5.69 -11.10 -12.57
N CYS A 169 5.62 -10.70 -11.29
CA CYS A 169 5.38 -11.62 -10.17
C CYS A 169 4.01 -12.29 -10.24
N ILE A 170 2.95 -11.51 -10.49
CA ILE A 170 1.57 -12.02 -10.57
C ILE A 170 1.41 -13.02 -11.72
N ILE A 171 2.03 -12.76 -12.87
CA ILE A 171 2.06 -13.69 -14.00
C ILE A 171 2.79 -14.98 -13.60
N ALA A 172 3.96 -14.87 -12.95
CA ALA A 172 4.70 -16.05 -12.50
C ALA A 172 3.90 -16.91 -11.51
N LEU A 173 3.18 -16.29 -10.55
CA LEU A 173 2.32 -16.99 -9.59
C LEU A 173 1.18 -17.79 -10.23
N ARG A 174 0.76 -17.44 -11.44
CA ARG A 174 -0.27 -18.17 -12.19
C ARG A 174 0.25 -19.37 -12.97
N HIS A 175 1.55 -19.40 -13.26
CA HIS A 175 2.18 -20.47 -14.03
C HIS A 175 2.86 -21.52 -13.14
N MET A 176 2.66 -21.44 -11.82
CA MET A 176 3.10 -22.43 -10.82
C MET A 176 1.92 -23.28 -10.37
#